data_AF-A0A2V7AN27-F1
#
_entry.id   AF-A0A2V7AN27-F1
#
_cell.length_a   1.000
_cell.length_b   1.000
_cell.length_c   1.000
_cell.angle_alpha   90.00
_cell.angle_beta   90.00
_cell.angle_gamma   90.00
#
_symmetry.space_group_name_H-M   'P 1'
#
loop_
_entity.id
_entity.type
_entity.pdbx_description
1 polymer ?
#
loop_
_entity_poly.entity_id
_entity_poly.type
_entity_poly.pdbx_seq_one_letter_code
_entity_poly.pdbx_strand_id
1 'polypeptide(L)'
;MLLSTGLEHANLETAVGLARAALDRGAELYLYLIDDGVRALDDPRIRALPDRGARLFVCAYGCQKRRIPLKDSDRVTYCGLVVLTDLINGTDRFVALN
;
A
#
# COMPACT_ATOMS: atom_id res chain seq x y z
N MET A 1 -6.69 0.51 -3.07
CA MET A 1 -5.62 0.84 -4.06
C MET A 1 -4.53 -0.21 -3.99
N LEU A 2 -3.89 -0.50 -5.13
CA LEU A 2 -2.70 -1.33 -5.22
C LEU A 2 -1.55 -0.58 -5.92
N LEU A 3 -0.34 -0.75 -5.42
CA LEU A 3 0.90 -0.30 -6.06
C LEU A 3 1.84 -1.50 -6.23
N SER A 4 2.18 -1.84 -7.48
CA SER A 4 3.11 -2.95 -7.79
C SER A 4 4.50 -2.49 -8.25
N THR A 5 4.69 -1.19 -8.50
CA THR A 5 5.94 -0.62 -9.05
C THR A 5 6.85 -0.03 -7.96
N GLY A 6 8.16 -0.04 -8.22
CA GLY A 6 9.19 0.39 -7.26
C GLY A 6 9.36 1.90 -7.13
N LEU A 7 10.35 2.30 -6.32
CA LEU A 7 10.61 3.68 -5.89
C LEU A 7 10.83 4.68 -7.04
N GLU A 8 11.46 4.26 -8.13
CA GLU A 8 11.81 5.11 -9.26
C GLU A 8 10.64 5.33 -10.25
N HIS A 9 9.51 4.64 -10.04
CA HIS A 9 8.40 4.70 -10.98
C HIS A 9 7.45 5.86 -10.67
N ALA A 10 6.97 6.57 -11.69
CA ALA A 10 6.04 7.71 -11.55
C ALA A 10 4.70 7.35 -10.86
N ASN A 11 4.38 6.06 -10.80
CA ASN A 11 3.23 5.55 -10.06
C ASN A 11 3.35 5.81 -8.56
N LEU A 12 4.55 5.92 -7.99
CA LEU A 12 4.71 6.25 -6.57
C LEU A 12 4.17 7.66 -6.26
N GLU A 13 4.53 8.65 -7.06
CA GLU A 13 3.98 10.01 -6.93
C GLU A 13 2.47 10.01 -7.07
N THR A 14 1.97 9.28 -8.06
CA THR A 14 0.53 9.17 -8.32
C THR A 14 -0.20 8.48 -7.16
N ALA A 15 0.36 7.41 -6.62
CA ALA A 15 -0.19 6.69 -5.47
C ALA A 15 -0.27 7.59 -4.24
N VAL A 16 0.80 8.32 -3.93
CA VAL A 16 0.84 9.25 -2.79
C VAL A 16 -0.16 10.39 -2.97
N GLY A 17 -0.21 11.01 -4.16
CA GLY A 17 -1.13 12.11 -4.44
C GLY A 17 -2.58 11.68 -4.33
N LEU A 18 -2.94 10.55 -4.94
CA LEU A 18 -4.29 10.00 -4.90
C LEU A 18 -4.68 9.52 -3.50
N ALA A 19 -3.76 8.89 -2.76
CA ALA A 19 -3.98 8.50 -1.36
C ALA A 19 -4.31 9.72 -0.49
N ARG A 20 -3.51 10.80 -0.60
CA ARG A 20 -3.75 12.04 0.14
C ARG A 20 -5.10 12.66 -0.22
N ALA A 21 -5.40 12.79 -1.51
CA ALA A 21 -6.67 13.37 -1.97
C ALA A 21 -7.88 12.55 -1.53
N ALA A 22 -7.78 11.22 -1.49
CA ALA A 22 -8.83 10.35 -0.98
C ALA A 22 -9.06 10.56 0.52
N LEU A 23 -7.97 10.58 1.32
CA LEU A 23 -8.03 10.83 2.76
C LEU A 23 -8.54 12.24 3.09
N ASP A 24 -8.13 13.27 2.34
CA ASP A 24 -8.60 14.65 2.48
C ASP A 24 -10.12 14.76 2.26
N ARG A 25 -10.69 13.86 1.45
CA ARG A 25 -12.13 13.77 1.19
C ARG A 25 -12.86 12.84 2.16
N GLY A 26 -12.18 12.32 3.17
CA GLY A 26 -12.76 11.42 4.18
C GLY A 26 -13.04 10.01 3.68
N ALA A 27 -12.42 9.58 2.58
CA ALA A 27 -12.59 8.21 2.09
C ALA A 27 -11.83 7.20 2.96
N GLU A 28 -12.41 6.00 3.14
CA GLU A 28 -11.67 4.88 3.71
C GLU A 28 -10.64 4.35 2.70
N LEU A 29 -9.36 4.55 3.01
CA LEU A 29 -8.26 4.15 2.13
C LEU A 29 -7.60 2.85 2.61
N TYR A 30 -7.61 1.85 1.73
CA TYR A 30 -6.83 0.63 1.85
C TYR A 30 -5.73 0.67 0.78
N LEU A 31 -4.46 0.67 1.17
CA LEU A 31 -3.32 0.64 0.26
C LEU A 31 -2.61 -0.71 0.37
N TYR A 32 -2.49 -1.43 -0.74
CA TYR A 32 -1.77 -2.70 -0.82
C TYR A 32 -0.48 -2.56 -1.65
N LEU A 33 0.67 -2.85 -1.05
CA LEU A 33 1.96 -2.89 -1.73
C LEU A 33 2.28 -4.33 -2.18
N ILE A 34 2.54 -4.52 -3.47
CA ILE A 34 2.90 -5.83 -4.06
C ILE A 34 4.13 -5.70 -4.96
N ASP A 35 4.69 -6.83 -5.40
CA ASP A 35 5.82 -6.90 -6.33
C ASP A 35 6.97 -5.97 -5.93
N ASP A 36 7.36 -5.00 -6.77
CA ASP A 36 8.40 -4.03 -6.42
C ASP A 36 7.89 -2.87 -5.57
N GLY A 37 6.57 -2.67 -5.52
CA GLY A 37 5.91 -1.72 -4.63
C GLY A 37 6.17 -1.96 -3.15
N VAL A 38 6.50 -3.19 -2.72
CA VAL A 38 6.91 -3.47 -1.33
C VAL A 38 8.18 -2.70 -0.92
N ARG A 39 9.00 -2.23 -1.89
CA ARG A 39 10.17 -1.39 -1.63
C ARG A 39 9.79 0.03 -1.21
N ALA A 40 8.57 0.46 -1.52
CA ALA A 40 8.05 1.77 -1.11
C ALA A 40 7.61 1.80 0.37
N LEU A 41 7.68 0.67 1.09
CA LEU A 41 7.30 0.60 2.50
C LEU A 41 8.04 1.62 3.37
N ASP A 42 9.33 1.82 3.12
CA ASP A 42 10.16 2.76 3.88
C ASP A 42 10.15 4.19 3.31
N ASP A 43 9.42 4.45 2.22
CA ASP A 43 9.24 5.81 1.73
C ASP A 43 8.49 6.64 2.79
N PRO A 44 9.04 7.78 3.25
CA PRO A 44 8.43 8.58 4.31
C PRO A 44 6.98 9.00 4.01
N ARG A 45 6.64 9.18 2.73
CA ARG A 45 5.31 9.59 2.29
C ARG A 45 4.31 8.45 2.39
N ILE A 46 4.75 7.20 2.20
CA ILE A 46 3.95 6.00 2.43
C ILE A 46 3.80 5.74 3.93
N ARG A 47 4.90 5.85 4.70
CA ARG A 47 4.91 5.65 6.16
C ARG A 47 4.02 6.64 6.92
N ALA A 48 3.77 7.83 6.35
CA ALA A 48 2.88 8.83 6.94
C ALA A 48 1.38 8.59 6.66
N LEU A 49 1.01 7.71 5.71
CA LEU A 49 -0.39 7.47 5.37
C LEU A 49 -1.21 6.85 6.53
N PRO A 50 -0.68 5.88 7.30
CA PRO A 50 -1.38 5.35 8.47
C PRO A 50 -1.73 6.42 9.52
N ASP A 51 -0.85 7.39 9.77
CA ASP A 51 -1.13 8.51 10.70
C ASP A 51 -2.30 9.39 10.23
N ARG A 52 -2.65 9.29 8.95
CA ARG A 52 -3.79 9.97 8.33
C ARG A 52 -5.03 9.09 8.18
N GLY A 53 -5.01 7.86 8.71
CA GLY A 53 -6.13 6.92 8.70
C GLY A 53 -6.12 5.90 7.55
N ALA A 54 -5.06 5.84 6.74
CA ALA A 54 -4.95 4.79 5.73
C ALA A 54 -4.64 3.42 6.37
N ARG A 55 -5.26 2.36 5.86
CA ARG A 55 -4.94 0.99 6.23
C ARG A 55 -3.91 0.44 5.24
N LEU A 56 -2.68 0.22 5.72
CA LEU A 56 -1.56 -0.21 4.90
C LEU A 56 -1.38 -1.74 4.96
N PHE A 57 -1.39 -2.37 3.79
CA PHE A 57 -1.19 -3.79 3.59
C PHE A 57 0.03 -4.01 2.69
N VAL A 58 0.81 -5.05 2.98
CA VAL A 58 2.04 -5.34 2.24
C VAL A 58 2.14 -6.84 1.99
N CYS A 59 2.50 -7.20 0.76
CA CYS A 59 2.72 -8.59 0.38
C CYS A 59 3.88 -9.21 1.19
N ALA A 60 3.55 -10.10 2.13
CA ALA A 60 4.52 -10.75 3.01
C ALA A 60 5.56 -11.55 2.21
N TYR A 61 5.11 -12.29 1.19
CA TYR A 61 5.99 -13.03 0.29
C TYR A 61 6.89 -12.10 -0.55
N GLY A 62 6.37 -10.95 -0.97
CA GLY A 62 7.13 -9.93 -1.70
C GLY A 62 8.27 -9.36 -0.87
N CYS A 63 8.03 -9.08 0.42
CA CYS A 63 9.04 -8.69 1.39
C CYS A 63 10.08 -9.79 1.59
N GLN A 64 9.65 -11.04 1.81
CA GLN A 64 10.54 -12.18 1.99
C GLN A 64 11.51 -12.37 0.82
N LYS A 65 10.99 -12.37 -0.42
CA LYS A 65 11.80 -12.53 -1.64
C LYS A 65 12.87 -11.43 -1.79
N ARG A 66 12.58 -10.23 -1.27
CA ARG A 66 13.46 -9.06 -1.34
C ARG A 66 14.25 -8.80 -0.05
N ARG A 67 14.15 -9.68 0.95
CA ARG A 67 14.79 -9.56 2.28
C ARG A 67 14.43 -8.26 3.01
N ILE A 68 13.19 -7.78 2.84
CA ILE A 68 12.67 -6.62 3.56
C ILE A 68 12.16 -7.11 4.93
N PRO A 69 12.67 -6.58 6.04
CA PRO A 69 12.21 -6.95 7.37
C PRO A 69 10.73 -6.62 7.57
N LEU A 70 10.01 -7.51 8.25
CA LEU A 70 8.63 -7.25 8.70
C LEU A 70 8.71 -6.47 10.02
N LYS A 71 8.42 -5.18 9.99
CA LYS A 71 8.50 -4.25 11.13
C LYS A 71 7.19 -3.49 11.27
N ASP A 72 7.00 -2.80 12.40
CA ASP A 72 5.88 -1.87 12.59
C ASP A 72 4.51 -2.54 12.36
N SER A 73 4.34 -3.75 12.89
CA SER A 73 3.10 -4.55 12.74
C SER A 73 1.86 -3.93 13.38
N ASP A 74 2.04 -2.87 14.18
CA ASP A 74 0.99 -2.00 14.69
C ASP A 74 0.43 -1.04 13.62
N ARG A 75 1.20 -0.76 12.56
CA ARG A 75 0.86 0.18 11.47
C ARG A 75 0.68 -0.50 10.12
N VAL A 76 1.24 -1.70 9.96
CA VAL A 76 1.34 -2.40 8.68
C VAL A 76 0.83 -3.83 8.82
N THR A 77 -0.10 -4.21 7.96
CA THR A 77 -0.57 -5.59 7.86
C THR A 77 0.19 -6.32 6.76
N TYR A 78 1.08 -7.24 7.13
CA TYR A 78 1.72 -8.12 6.17
C TYR A 78 0.82 -9.33 5.88
N CYS A 79 0.44 -9.52 4.61
CA CYS A 79 -0.53 -10.53 4.24
C CYS A 79 -0.27 -11.14 2.86
N GLY A 80 -1.03 -12.19 2.55
CA GLY A 80 -1.05 -12.84 1.25
C GLY A 80 -2.14 -12.30 0.33
N LEU A 81 -2.17 -12.82 -0.90
CA LEU A 81 -3.11 -12.42 -1.95
C LEU A 81 -4.58 -12.64 -1.63
N VAL A 82 -4.91 -13.59 -0.73
CA VAL A 82 -6.30 -13.81 -0.31
C VAL A 82 -6.89 -12.53 0.30
N VAL A 83 -6.13 -11.84 1.16
CA VAL A 83 -6.55 -10.56 1.75
C VAL A 83 -6.71 -9.48 0.68
N LEU A 84 -5.87 -9.46 -0.35
CA LEU A 84 -6.03 -8.53 -1.47
C LEU A 84 -7.36 -8.78 -2.21
N THR A 85 -7.72 -10.04 -2.45
CA THR A 85 -9.01 -10.39 -3.06
C THR A 85 -10.18 -9.90 -2.21
N ASP A 86 -10.11 -10.07 -0.89
CA ASP A 86 -11.13 -9.58 0.03
C ASP A 86 -11.23 -8.05 -0.02
N LEU A 87 -10.09 -7.34 -0.07
CA LEU A 87 -10.07 -5.88 -0.22
C LEU A 87 -10.68 -5.43 -1.55
N ILE A 88 -10.38 -6.11 -2.66
CA ILE A 88 -10.97 -5.79 -3.96
C ILE A 88 -12.50 -5.94 -3.90
N ASN A 89 -12.99 -7.03 -3.32
CA ASN A 89 -14.42 -7.31 -3.22
C ASN A 89 -15.15 -6.39 -2.21
N GLY A 90 -14.44 -5.90 -1.19
CA GLY A 90 -15.00 -5.07 -0.12
C GLY A 90 -14.92 -3.56 -0.37
N THR A 91 -14.30 -3.11 -1.46
CA THR A 91 -14.18 -1.67 -1.78
C THR A 91 -15.14 -1.24 -2.88
N ASP A 92 -15.71 -0.04 -2.74
CA ASP A 92 -16.56 0.55 -3.80
C ASP A 92 -15.77 0.84 -5.09
N ARG A 93 -14.47 1.14 -4.93
CA ARG A 93 -13.56 1.50 -6.02
C ARG A 93 -12.19 0.88 -5.78
N PHE A 94 -11.70 0.18 -6.81
CA PHE A 94 -10.34 -0.35 -6.83
C PHE A 94 -9.53 0.35 -7.91
N VAL A 95 -8.36 0.88 -7.52
CA VAL A 95 -7.39 1.53 -8.40
C VAL A 95 -6.07 0.78 -8.29
N ALA A 96 -5.55 0.32 -9.43
CA ALA A 96 -4.27 -0.37 -9.53
C ALA A 96 -3.26 0.51 -10.28
N LEU A 97 -2.08 0.67 -9.70
CA LEU A 97 -0.95 1.42 -10.26
C LEU A 97 0.19 0.42 -10.54
N ASN A 98 0.23 -0.03 -11.79
CA ASN A 98 1.05 -1.15 -12.25
C ASN A 98 2.18 -0.74 -13.20
#